data_AF-A0A844W4I9-F1
#
_entry.id   AF-A0A844W4I9-F1
#
_cell.length_a   1.000
_cell.length_b   1.000
_cell.length_c   1.000
_cell.angle_alpha   90.00
_cell.angle_beta   90.00
_cell.angle_gamma   90.00
#
_symmetry.space_group_name_H-M   'P 1'
#
loop_
_entity.id
_entity.type
_entity.pdbx_description
1 polymer ?
#
loop_
_entity_poly.entity_id
_entity_poly.type
_entity_poly.pdbx_seq_one_letter_code
_entity_poly.pdbx_strand_id
1 'polypeptide(L)'
;MSATSIRQTGCAIALLALLAACSGGGGGGGGMTTAPMTPAPVPVGTTITTPGVADYVTDHNGFTRARISSSTPADMAILQQFDDANPANPAGYRNLIALTEKRYTDNMQLEVIAEVASAAGGGEQVVRVLRLTADQAPFKNLDSNNNLIAKGEFFFRGSAEVYAMVDGGALQRGIGDLENMVVNFDTQTVSINLRTPFNPAAGSGIETEMVAANIPLNVVTGSFGGPVALQTRSATTGEVLTSTGTLRGNLNGDEAGLSRLVENMTTSGLFSVGQTGERMTAQGIFWGSQLNYGQ
;
A
#
# COMPACT_ATOMS: atom_id res chain seq x y z
N MET A 1 42.36 23.83 62.66
CA MET A 1 42.95 23.46 63.97
C MET A 1 42.53 22.03 64.28
N SER A 2 43.52 21.18 64.59
CA SER A 2 43.50 19.88 65.30
C SER A 2 42.33 18.91 65.07
N ALA A 3 42.57 17.78 64.39
CA ALA A 3 42.97 16.46 64.96
C ALA A 3 41.78 15.75 65.65
N THR A 4 41.44 14.49 65.35
CA THR A 4 42.20 13.31 65.81
C THR A 4 41.69 12.03 65.12
N SER A 5 42.64 11.12 64.87
CA SER A 5 42.56 9.78 64.29
C SER A 5 42.31 8.70 65.36
N ILE A 6 41.58 7.61 65.03
CA ILE A 6 41.76 6.26 65.63
C ILE A 6 41.58 5.15 64.57
N ARG A 7 42.72 4.56 64.17
CA ARG A 7 43.13 3.13 63.95
C ARG A 7 42.08 2.04 63.62
N GLN A 8 42.27 1.34 62.48
CA GLN A 8 42.79 -0.06 62.28
C GLN A 8 41.98 -1.17 63.00
N THR A 9 41.47 -2.21 62.33
CA THR A 9 42.13 -3.51 61.97
C THR A 9 41.08 -4.28 61.14
N GLY A 10 41.28 -4.88 59.96
CA GLY A 10 42.28 -5.85 59.53
C GLY A 10 41.73 -7.29 59.62
N CYS A 11 41.19 -7.84 58.53
CA CYS A 11 41.27 -9.28 58.19
C CYS A 11 40.76 -9.53 56.76
N ALA A 12 41.67 -10.02 55.92
CA ALA A 12 41.39 -10.69 54.67
C ALA A 12 40.70 -12.05 54.92
N ILE A 13 40.03 -12.62 53.91
CA ILE A 13 40.28 -13.98 53.38
C ILE A 13 39.19 -14.42 52.36
N ALA A 14 39.72 -14.93 51.25
CA ALA A 14 39.24 -15.94 50.30
C ALA A 14 37.98 -15.71 49.42
N LEU A 15 38.28 -15.45 48.14
CA LEU A 15 37.60 -16.05 46.99
C LEU A 15 37.56 -17.58 47.13
N LEU A 16 36.39 -18.19 46.95
CA LEU A 16 36.24 -19.57 46.50
C LEU A 16 35.32 -19.59 45.29
N ALA A 17 35.93 -19.75 44.11
CA ALA A 17 35.28 -20.17 42.89
C ALA A 17 35.08 -21.68 42.94
N LEU A 18 33.83 -22.14 42.87
CA LEU A 18 33.49 -23.55 42.68
C LEU A 18 33.32 -23.81 41.18
N LEU A 19 34.36 -24.39 40.58
CA LEU A 19 34.28 -25.09 39.31
C LEU A 19 33.49 -26.38 39.52
N ALA A 20 32.36 -26.53 38.82
CA ALA A 20 31.77 -27.82 38.55
C ALA A 20 32.26 -28.29 37.17
N ALA A 21 33.32 -29.09 37.18
CA ALA A 21 33.69 -29.97 36.08
C ALA A 21 33.05 -31.34 36.36
N CYS A 22 32.25 -31.83 35.42
CA CYS A 22 31.93 -33.26 35.32
C CYS A 22 32.14 -33.67 33.86
N SER A 23 33.13 -34.55 33.67
CA SER A 23 33.37 -35.53 32.60
C SER A 23 32.59 -35.35 31.27
N GLY A 24 33.22 -35.28 30.10
CA GLY A 24 34.30 -36.16 29.65
C GLY A 24 33.74 -37.52 29.23
N GLY A 25 33.29 -37.62 27.97
CA GLY A 25 32.82 -38.86 27.36
C GLY A 25 32.79 -38.73 25.83
N GLY A 26 33.94 -38.93 25.21
CA GLY A 26 34.04 -39.12 23.76
C GLY A 26 33.68 -40.56 23.38
N GLY A 27 33.05 -40.72 22.22
CA GLY A 27 32.87 -42.04 21.61
C GLY A 27 31.82 -42.04 20.51
N GLY A 28 32.23 -42.40 19.30
CA GLY A 28 31.34 -43.01 18.31
C GLY A 28 31.08 -42.19 17.08
N GLY A 29 31.95 -42.34 16.07
CA GLY A 29 31.55 -42.12 14.70
C GLY A 29 30.38 -43.04 14.35
N GLY A 30 29.31 -42.42 13.88
CA GLY A 30 28.16 -43.06 13.25
C GLY A 30 27.52 -41.95 12.45
N GLY A 31 27.52 -42.07 11.12
CA GLY A 31 27.16 -41.01 10.20
C GLY A 31 25.89 -40.30 10.63
N MET A 32 26.02 -39.01 10.97
CA MET A 32 24.88 -38.10 10.88
C MET A 32 24.52 -38.08 9.40
N THR A 33 23.57 -38.93 9.02
CA THR A 33 22.60 -38.54 8.01
C THR A 33 22.15 -37.15 8.45
N THR A 34 22.59 -36.12 7.74
CA THR A 34 21.95 -34.81 7.78
C THR A 34 20.49 -35.11 7.52
N ALA A 35 19.68 -35.20 8.57
CA ALA A 35 18.25 -35.29 8.42
C ALA A 35 17.91 -34.11 7.50
N PRO A 36 17.30 -34.35 6.32
CA PRO A 36 16.98 -33.25 5.44
C PRO A 36 16.19 -32.27 6.27
N MET A 37 16.71 -31.04 6.42
CA MET A 37 15.99 -29.97 7.09
C MET A 37 14.69 -29.83 6.31
N THR A 38 13.60 -30.39 6.83
CA THR A 38 12.28 -30.20 6.26
C THR A 38 12.05 -28.70 6.27
N PRO A 39 11.76 -28.08 5.11
CA PRO A 39 11.49 -26.65 5.05
C PRO A 39 10.41 -26.32 6.07
N ALA A 40 10.54 -25.18 6.76
CA ALA A 40 9.46 -24.73 7.63
C ALA A 40 8.17 -24.61 6.81
N PRO A 41 7.00 -24.95 7.38
CA PRO A 41 5.74 -24.77 6.68
C PRO A 41 5.57 -23.31 6.26
N VAL A 42 5.14 -23.09 5.03
CA VAL A 42 4.89 -21.74 4.50
C VAL A 42 3.86 -21.04 5.39
N PRO A 43 4.13 -19.84 5.92
CA PRO A 43 3.16 -19.07 6.68
C PRO A 43 1.88 -18.87 5.86
N VAL A 44 0.73 -19.06 6.50
CA VAL A 44 -0.56 -18.72 5.88
C VAL A 44 -0.85 -17.26 6.19
N GLY A 45 -0.85 -16.41 5.16
CA GLY A 45 -1.20 -15.00 5.29
C GLY A 45 -2.71 -14.79 5.47
N THR A 46 -3.09 -13.64 6.03
CA THR A 46 -4.50 -13.24 6.15
C THR A 46 -5.16 -13.11 4.79
N THR A 47 -6.31 -13.75 4.57
CA THR A 47 -7.05 -13.58 3.31
C THR A 47 -7.63 -12.17 3.25
N ILE A 48 -7.33 -11.45 2.16
CA ILE A 48 -7.90 -10.12 1.88
C ILE A 48 -8.93 -10.28 0.78
N THR A 49 -10.16 -9.85 1.05
CA THR A 49 -11.24 -9.85 0.07
C THR A 49 -11.91 -8.49 0.11
N THR A 50 -11.97 -7.83 -1.05
CA THR A 50 -12.55 -6.49 -1.17
C THR A 50 -13.70 -6.54 -2.17
N PRO A 51 -14.97 -6.45 -1.73
CA PRO A 51 -16.12 -6.43 -2.63
C PRO A 51 -16.00 -5.33 -3.70
N GLY A 52 -16.41 -5.65 -4.93
CA GLY A 52 -16.39 -4.68 -6.04
C GLY A 52 -15.01 -4.40 -6.64
N VAL A 53 -13.94 -5.04 -6.12
CA VAL A 53 -12.60 -4.97 -6.70
C VAL A 53 -12.21 -6.36 -7.21
N ALA A 54 -11.93 -6.46 -8.51
CA ALA A 54 -11.34 -7.68 -9.06
C ALA A 54 -9.84 -7.71 -8.71
N ASP A 55 -9.37 -8.84 -8.17
CA ASP A 55 -7.96 -9.07 -7.89
C ASP A 55 -7.45 -10.40 -8.45
N TYR A 56 -6.33 -10.33 -9.18
CA TYR A 56 -5.71 -11.49 -9.80
C TYR A 56 -4.26 -11.19 -10.20
N VAL A 57 -3.48 -12.24 -10.48
CA VAL A 57 -2.12 -12.10 -11.03
C VAL A 57 -2.20 -12.10 -12.54
N THR A 58 -1.56 -11.14 -13.19
CA THR A 58 -1.54 -11.01 -14.66
C THR A 58 -0.55 -11.98 -15.29
N ASP A 59 -0.98 -12.68 -16.36
CA ASP A 59 -0.14 -13.71 -17.00
C ASP A 59 1.11 -13.16 -17.70
N HIS A 60 1.06 -11.93 -18.22
CA HIS A 60 2.11 -11.38 -19.08
C HIS A 60 3.30 -10.77 -18.32
N ASN A 61 3.10 -10.30 -17.08
CA ASN A 61 4.15 -9.68 -16.25
C ASN A 61 4.14 -10.13 -14.78
N GLY A 62 3.18 -10.97 -14.36
CA GLY A 62 3.10 -11.51 -13.00
C GLY A 62 2.70 -10.47 -11.95
N PHE A 63 2.14 -9.34 -12.33
CA PHE A 63 1.75 -8.29 -11.39
C PHE A 63 0.46 -8.67 -10.68
N THR A 64 0.34 -8.29 -9.41
CA THR A 64 -0.91 -8.35 -8.67
C THR A 64 -1.76 -7.16 -9.09
N ARG A 65 -2.84 -7.44 -9.82
CA ARG A 65 -3.78 -6.45 -10.30
C ARG A 65 -4.90 -6.24 -9.29
N ALA A 66 -5.23 -4.98 -9.03
CA ALA A 66 -6.51 -4.57 -8.47
C ALA A 66 -7.26 -3.74 -9.53
N ARG A 67 -8.54 -4.04 -9.76
CA ARG A 67 -9.34 -3.34 -10.78
C ARG A 67 -10.76 -3.04 -10.30
N ILE A 68 -11.17 -1.79 -10.45
CA ILE A 68 -12.56 -1.36 -10.36
C ILE A 68 -13.05 -1.09 -11.79
N SER A 69 -14.20 -1.64 -12.14
CA SER A 69 -14.83 -1.41 -13.44
C SER A 69 -16.28 -1.00 -13.24
N SER A 70 -16.62 0.17 -13.79
CA SER A 70 -17.98 0.73 -13.81
C SER A 70 -18.54 0.73 -15.24
N SER A 71 -17.90 -0.03 -16.14
CA SER A 71 -18.24 -0.09 -17.55
C SER A 71 -19.50 -0.91 -17.82
N THR A 72 -20.28 -0.46 -18.79
CA THR A 72 -21.42 -1.18 -19.36
C THR A 72 -20.97 -2.09 -20.51
N PRO A 73 -21.81 -3.02 -20.98
CA PRO A 73 -21.51 -3.81 -22.18
C PRO A 73 -21.19 -2.94 -23.42
N ALA A 74 -21.76 -1.75 -23.53
CA ALA A 74 -21.49 -0.82 -24.63
C ALA A 74 -20.08 -0.21 -24.56
N ASP A 75 -19.51 -0.09 -23.36
CA ASP A 75 -18.18 0.46 -23.14
C ASP A 75 -17.05 -0.54 -23.48
N MET A 76 -17.36 -1.83 -23.63
CA MET A 76 -16.35 -2.87 -23.84
C MET A 76 -15.54 -2.66 -25.12
N ALA A 77 -16.18 -2.21 -26.20
CA ALA A 77 -15.50 -1.89 -27.46
C ALA A 77 -14.56 -0.67 -27.34
N ILE A 78 -14.84 0.23 -26.39
CA ILE A 78 -13.95 1.36 -26.08
C ILE A 78 -12.78 0.89 -25.22
N LEU A 79 -13.05 0.10 -24.17
CA LEU A 79 -12.00 -0.45 -23.31
C LEU A 79 -11.00 -1.31 -24.10
N GLN A 80 -11.50 -2.10 -25.05
CA GLN A 80 -10.63 -2.93 -25.90
C GLN A 80 -9.63 -2.10 -26.71
N GLN A 81 -10.00 -0.89 -27.15
CA GLN A 81 -9.07 0.01 -27.86
C GLN A 81 -7.94 0.54 -26.99
N PHE A 82 -8.09 0.54 -25.65
CA PHE A 82 -7.02 0.89 -24.72
C PHE A 82 -6.14 -0.32 -24.39
N ASP A 83 -6.66 -1.53 -24.54
CA ASP A 83 -5.92 -2.78 -24.32
C ASP A 83 -5.08 -3.19 -25.55
N ASP A 84 -5.29 -2.54 -26.70
CA ASP A 84 -4.50 -2.75 -27.92
C ASP A 84 -3.05 -2.28 -27.75
N ALA A 85 -2.09 -2.98 -28.38
CA ALA A 85 -0.66 -2.65 -28.30
C ALA A 85 -0.31 -1.24 -28.82
N ASN A 86 -1.20 -0.64 -29.62
CA ASN A 86 -1.13 0.76 -30.04
C ASN A 86 -2.52 1.39 -29.87
N PRO A 87 -2.83 1.97 -28.71
CA PRO A 87 -4.17 2.46 -28.41
C PRO A 87 -4.66 3.49 -29.41
N ALA A 88 -5.86 3.30 -29.95
CA ALA A 88 -6.44 4.17 -30.99
C ALA A 88 -6.88 5.56 -30.47
N ASN A 89 -6.73 5.84 -29.18
CA ASN A 89 -7.19 7.06 -28.51
C ASN A 89 -8.65 7.43 -28.87
N PRO A 90 -9.63 6.59 -28.50
CA PRO A 90 -11.03 6.78 -28.88
C PRO A 90 -11.54 8.18 -28.54
N ALA A 91 -12.26 8.79 -29.48
CA ALA A 91 -12.83 10.13 -29.30
C ALA A 91 -13.78 10.15 -28.09
N GLY A 92 -13.63 11.17 -27.23
CA GLY A 92 -14.41 11.30 -25.99
C GLY A 92 -13.92 10.43 -24.83
N TYR A 93 -12.80 9.72 -24.96
CA TYR A 93 -12.23 8.92 -23.87
C TYR A 93 -10.74 9.15 -23.70
N ARG A 94 -10.27 9.06 -22.46
CA ARG A 94 -8.85 9.28 -22.10
C ARG A 94 -8.39 8.25 -21.10
N ASN A 95 -7.11 7.90 -21.19
CA ASN A 95 -6.37 7.34 -20.07
C ASN A 95 -5.75 8.52 -19.29
N LEU A 96 -6.35 8.86 -18.15
CA LEU A 96 -6.01 10.05 -17.36
C LEU A 96 -4.71 9.89 -16.56
N ILE A 97 -4.38 8.65 -16.22
CA ILE A 97 -3.16 8.28 -15.50
C ILE A 97 -2.64 7.03 -16.18
N ALA A 98 -1.70 7.19 -17.10
CA ALA A 98 -0.94 6.07 -17.66
C ALA A 98 0.49 6.15 -17.12
N LEU A 99 0.71 5.70 -15.88
CA LEU A 99 2.03 5.76 -15.27
C LEU A 99 2.80 4.49 -15.55
N THR A 100 3.83 4.61 -16.41
CA THR A 100 4.80 3.53 -16.66
C THR A 100 6.26 4.02 -16.66
N GLU A 101 6.54 5.33 -16.53
CA GLU A 101 7.90 5.86 -16.79
C GLU A 101 8.52 6.76 -15.70
N LYS A 102 9.81 6.49 -15.50
CA LYS A 102 10.90 7.17 -14.76
C LYS A 102 10.98 7.05 -13.24
N ARG A 103 9.87 7.06 -12.47
CA ARG A 103 9.94 6.92 -10.99
C ARG A 103 9.58 5.53 -10.46
N TYR A 104 8.68 4.82 -11.13
CA TYR A 104 8.11 3.55 -10.64
C TYR A 104 8.20 2.41 -11.66
N THR A 105 9.01 2.58 -12.70
CA THR A 105 9.18 1.60 -13.79
C THR A 105 9.51 0.21 -13.22
N ASP A 106 8.89 -0.81 -13.80
CA ASP A 106 8.90 -2.24 -13.41
C ASP A 106 8.22 -2.60 -12.08
N ASN A 107 7.75 -1.61 -11.31
CA ASN A 107 7.15 -1.87 -10.01
C ASN A 107 5.62 -1.72 -9.98
N MET A 108 5.04 -0.86 -10.82
CA MET A 108 3.59 -0.68 -10.89
C MET A 108 3.11 -0.24 -12.28
N GLN A 109 1.85 -0.54 -12.57
CA GLN A 109 1.13 -0.01 -13.72
C GLN A 109 -0.22 0.53 -13.24
N LEU A 110 -0.42 1.83 -13.42
CA LEU A 110 -1.63 2.53 -12.99
C LEU A 110 -2.40 3.01 -14.23
N GLU A 111 -3.71 2.87 -14.17
CA GLU A 111 -4.60 3.25 -15.27
C GLU A 111 -5.89 3.89 -14.73
N VAL A 112 -6.30 4.99 -15.35
CA VAL A 112 -7.66 5.52 -15.19
C VAL A 112 -8.24 5.80 -16.56
N ILE A 113 -9.14 4.93 -17.03
CA ILE A 113 -9.89 5.16 -18.27
C ILE A 113 -11.19 5.86 -17.94
N ALA A 114 -11.40 7.01 -18.58
CA ALA A 114 -12.58 7.83 -18.38
C ALA A 114 -13.17 8.35 -19.69
N GLU A 115 -14.46 8.62 -19.65
CA GLU A 115 -15.18 9.42 -20.62
C GLU A 115 -14.97 10.91 -20.28
N VAL A 116 -14.66 11.70 -21.31
CA VAL A 116 -14.40 13.13 -21.19
C VAL A 116 -15.29 13.92 -22.15
N ALA A 117 -15.68 15.12 -21.72
CA ALA A 117 -16.40 16.07 -22.54
C ALA A 117 -15.66 17.41 -22.61
N SER A 118 -15.95 18.21 -23.63
CA SER A 118 -15.44 19.59 -23.69
C SER A 118 -16.02 20.42 -22.55
N ALA A 119 -15.15 21.13 -21.83
CA ALA A 119 -15.56 22.07 -20.79
C ALA A 119 -15.94 23.42 -21.39
N ALA A 120 -16.88 24.13 -20.75
CA ALA A 120 -17.40 25.42 -21.22
C ALA A 120 -16.34 26.55 -21.34
N GLY A 121 -15.19 26.40 -20.68
CA GLY A 121 -14.05 27.33 -20.73
C GLY A 121 -12.88 26.88 -21.62
N GLY A 122 -13.07 25.82 -22.42
CA GLY A 122 -11.98 25.11 -23.10
C GLY A 122 -11.35 24.03 -22.22
N GLY A 123 -10.75 23.02 -22.86
CA GLY A 123 -10.22 21.82 -22.20
C GLY A 123 -11.24 20.69 -22.06
N GLU A 124 -10.84 19.65 -21.34
CA GLU A 124 -11.63 18.43 -21.13
C GLU A 124 -12.01 18.27 -19.67
N GLN A 125 -13.25 17.86 -19.41
CA GLN A 125 -13.74 17.47 -18.08
C GLN A 125 -14.06 15.99 -18.05
N VAL A 126 -13.75 15.34 -16.93
CA VAL A 126 -14.09 13.93 -16.69
C VAL A 126 -15.58 13.83 -16.40
N VAL A 127 -16.31 13.06 -17.20
CA VAL A 127 -17.76 12.88 -17.03
C VAL A 127 -18.04 11.59 -16.27
N ARG A 128 -17.27 10.54 -16.55
CA ARG A 128 -17.48 9.21 -15.99
C ARG A 128 -16.17 8.43 -16.00
N VAL A 129 -15.89 7.72 -14.92
CA VAL A 129 -14.78 6.75 -14.89
C VAL A 129 -15.29 5.38 -15.31
N LEU A 130 -14.63 4.75 -16.27
CA LEU A 130 -14.99 3.44 -16.79
C LEU A 130 -14.20 2.34 -16.07
N ARG A 131 -12.90 2.58 -15.85
CA ARG A 131 -11.97 1.59 -15.30
C ARG A 131 -10.87 2.28 -14.50
N LEU A 132 -10.62 1.79 -13.29
CA LEU A 132 -9.40 2.06 -12.55
C LEU A 132 -8.61 0.76 -12.43
N THR A 133 -7.32 0.79 -12.73
CA THR A 133 -6.41 -0.33 -12.55
C THR A 133 -5.21 0.12 -11.71
N ALA A 134 -4.86 -0.68 -10.70
CA ALA A 134 -3.64 -0.53 -9.92
C ALA A 134 -2.93 -1.89 -9.87
N ASP A 135 -1.95 -2.06 -10.75
CA ASP A 135 -1.11 -3.24 -10.79
C ASP A 135 0.16 -2.99 -10.01
N GLN A 136 0.58 -4.01 -9.27
CA GLN A 136 1.77 -3.97 -8.44
C GLN A 136 2.65 -5.19 -8.75
N ALA A 137 3.94 -4.96 -8.97
CA ALA A 137 4.91 -6.03 -9.11
C ALA A 137 4.93 -6.95 -7.88
N PRO A 138 5.36 -8.22 -8.03
CA PRO A 138 5.28 -9.22 -6.96
C PRO A 138 5.87 -8.76 -5.62
N PHE A 139 5.27 -9.25 -4.54
CA PHE A 139 5.80 -9.14 -3.19
C PHE A 139 6.41 -10.48 -2.77
N LYS A 140 7.67 -10.47 -2.35
CA LYS A 140 8.43 -11.66 -1.96
C LYS A 140 8.98 -11.50 -0.56
N ASN A 141 8.17 -11.88 0.43
CA ASN A 141 8.52 -11.75 1.85
C ASN A 141 8.91 -13.06 2.52
N LEU A 142 9.31 -14.06 1.75
CA LEU A 142 9.75 -15.35 2.28
C LEU A 142 11.19 -15.61 1.85
N ASP A 143 12.04 -15.98 2.81
CA ASP A 143 13.38 -16.48 2.53
C ASP A 143 13.34 -17.91 1.96
N SER A 144 14.51 -18.46 1.62
CA SER A 144 14.64 -19.84 1.12
C SER A 144 14.16 -20.93 2.09
N ASN A 145 13.96 -20.59 3.37
CA ASN A 145 13.48 -21.48 4.43
C ASN A 145 12.01 -21.21 4.80
N ASN A 146 11.29 -20.39 4.02
CA ASN A 146 9.92 -19.94 4.25
C ASN A 146 9.72 -19.07 5.50
N ASN A 147 10.76 -18.38 5.99
CA ASN A 147 10.62 -17.41 7.06
C ASN A 147 10.25 -16.03 6.51
N LEU A 148 9.45 -15.27 7.27
CA LEU A 148 9.17 -13.87 6.95
C LEU A 148 10.43 -13.02 7.05
N ILE A 149 10.70 -12.23 6.00
CA ILE A 149 11.88 -11.36 5.90
C ILE A 149 11.60 -10.02 6.61
N ALA A 150 10.50 -9.37 6.25
CA ALA A 150 10.11 -8.04 6.68
C ALA A 150 9.66 -8.01 8.15
N LYS A 151 10.11 -6.97 8.88
CA LYS A 151 9.77 -6.74 10.29
C LYS A 151 9.61 -5.25 10.63
N GLY A 152 8.72 -4.97 11.58
CA GLY A 152 8.39 -3.63 12.04
C GLY A 152 7.74 -2.75 10.97
N GLU A 153 8.02 -1.45 11.03
CA GLU A 153 7.27 -0.42 10.30
C GLU A 153 8.02 0.10 9.07
N PHE A 154 7.26 0.32 8.00
CA PHE A 154 7.68 0.93 6.75
C PHE A 154 6.75 2.09 6.42
N PHE A 155 7.32 3.22 6.02
CA PHE A 155 6.59 4.45 5.79
C PHE A 155 6.58 4.79 4.31
N PHE A 156 5.41 5.13 3.77
CA PHE A 156 5.21 5.44 2.36
C PHE A 156 4.67 6.86 2.20
N ARG A 157 5.02 7.47 1.06
CA ARG A 157 4.49 8.73 0.54
C ARG A 157 4.25 8.59 -0.95
N GLY A 158 3.36 9.40 -1.48
CA GLY A 158 3.11 9.43 -2.92
C GLY A 158 1.89 10.25 -3.25
N SER A 159 1.10 9.78 -4.20
CA SER A 159 0.02 10.56 -4.81
C SER A 159 -1.30 9.80 -4.78
N ALA A 160 -2.39 10.56 -4.90
CA ALA A 160 -3.74 10.05 -4.95
C ALA A 160 -4.61 10.87 -5.92
N GLU A 161 -5.54 10.18 -6.56
CA GLU A 161 -6.60 10.81 -7.33
C GLU A 161 -7.97 10.26 -6.94
N VAL A 162 -8.95 11.16 -6.89
CA VAL A 162 -10.32 10.87 -6.47
C VAL A 162 -11.29 11.38 -7.52
N TYR A 163 -12.31 10.59 -7.81
CA TYR A 163 -13.37 10.93 -8.76
C TYR A 163 -14.70 10.79 -8.02
N ALA A 164 -15.31 11.93 -7.70
CA ALA A 164 -16.43 11.99 -6.77
C ALA A 164 -17.63 12.75 -7.36
N MET A 165 -18.83 12.27 -7.07
CA MET A 165 -20.07 13.01 -7.27
C MET A 165 -20.65 13.36 -5.91
N VAL A 166 -21.11 14.60 -5.77
CA VAL A 166 -21.74 15.12 -4.55
C VAL A 166 -23.13 15.65 -4.90
N ASP A 167 -24.14 15.24 -4.13
CA ASP A 167 -25.55 15.62 -4.26
C ASP A 167 -26.11 15.46 -5.69
N GLY A 168 -25.69 14.39 -6.38
CA GLY A 168 -26.08 14.10 -7.77
C GLY A 168 -25.53 15.10 -8.80
N GLY A 169 -24.59 15.95 -8.40
CA GLY A 169 -23.90 16.89 -9.28
C GLY A 169 -22.91 16.22 -10.24
N ALA A 170 -22.25 17.04 -11.04
CA ALA A 170 -21.21 16.58 -11.97
C ALA A 170 -20.05 15.90 -11.22
N LEU A 171 -19.39 14.96 -11.91
CA LEU A 171 -18.18 14.32 -11.42
C LEU A 171 -17.07 15.37 -11.24
N GLN A 172 -16.44 15.35 -10.06
CA GLN A 172 -15.32 16.20 -9.69
C GLN A 172 -14.08 15.33 -9.52
N ARG A 173 -12.96 15.79 -10.10
CA ARG A 173 -11.65 15.16 -9.92
C ARG A 173 -10.91 15.86 -8.78
N GLY A 174 -10.44 15.10 -7.81
CA GLY A 174 -9.50 15.52 -6.78
C GLY A 174 -8.11 14.99 -7.10
N ILE A 175 -7.10 15.84 -7.03
CA ILE A 175 -5.69 15.48 -7.22
C ILE A 175 -4.95 15.83 -5.93
N GLY A 176 -4.21 14.88 -5.37
CA GLY A 176 -3.46 15.12 -4.15
C GLY A 176 -2.52 13.98 -3.80
N ASP A 177 -2.40 13.70 -2.51
CA ASP A 177 -1.27 12.98 -1.95
C ASP A 177 -1.68 11.75 -1.13
N LEU A 178 -0.84 10.73 -1.24
CA LEU A 178 -0.66 9.73 -0.19
C LEU A 178 0.20 10.37 0.90
N GLU A 179 -0.48 11.10 1.78
CA GLU A 179 0.11 11.93 2.83
C GLU A 179 0.86 11.11 3.86
N ASN A 180 0.35 9.93 4.20
CA ASN A 180 1.07 9.00 5.05
C ASN A 180 0.52 7.60 4.89
N MET A 181 1.41 6.62 4.70
CA MET A 181 1.05 5.22 4.90
C MET A 181 2.09 4.53 5.75
N VAL A 182 1.62 3.75 6.73
CA VAL A 182 2.45 2.96 7.63
C VAL A 182 2.06 1.51 7.46
N VAL A 183 3.01 0.70 7.00
CA VAL A 183 2.88 -0.75 6.93
C VAL A 183 3.60 -1.32 8.13
N ASN A 184 2.88 -2.01 9.00
CA ASN A 184 3.46 -2.67 10.16
C ASN A 184 3.36 -4.19 9.96
N PHE A 185 4.51 -4.83 9.71
CA PHE A 185 4.59 -6.28 9.48
C PHE A 185 4.45 -7.09 10.78
N ASP A 186 4.74 -6.49 11.94
CA ASP A 186 4.64 -7.17 13.23
C ASP A 186 3.18 -7.30 13.67
N THR A 187 2.38 -6.24 13.45
CA THR A 187 0.94 -6.24 13.73
C THR A 187 0.08 -6.67 12.54
N GLN A 188 0.69 -6.85 11.36
CA GLN A 188 0.03 -7.20 10.10
C GLN A 188 -1.08 -6.21 9.74
N THR A 189 -0.75 -4.92 9.81
CA THR A 189 -1.71 -3.85 9.53
C THR A 189 -1.14 -2.72 8.69
N VAL A 190 -2.02 -2.03 7.98
CA VAL A 190 -1.75 -0.79 7.26
C VAL A 190 -2.56 0.35 7.86
N SER A 191 -1.92 1.50 8.03
CA SER A 191 -2.62 2.78 8.25
C SER A 191 -2.36 3.69 7.06
N ILE A 192 -3.37 4.42 6.58
CA ILE A 192 -3.32 5.25 5.38
C ILE A 192 -3.99 6.60 5.64
N ASN A 193 -3.40 7.65 5.08
CA ASN A 193 -3.91 9.00 5.01
C ASN A 193 -3.81 9.48 3.55
N LEU A 194 -4.96 9.72 2.91
CA LEU A 194 -5.07 10.28 1.57
C LEU A 194 -5.74 11.64 1.67
N ARG A 195 -5.23 12.63 0.94
CA ARG A 195 -5.84 13.97 0.89
C ARG A 195 -5.83 14.54 -0.52
N THR A 196 -6.93 15.16 -0.93
CA THR A 196 -6.97 16.04 -2.09
C THR A 196 -7.38 17.43 -1.63
N PRO A 197 -6.58 18.49 -1.88
CA PRO A 197 -7.01 19.86 -1.58
C PRO A 197 -8.02 20.34 -2.62
N PHE A 198 -8.93 21.24 -2.23
CA PHE A 198 -9.70 22.02 -3.21
C PHE A 198 -8.79 23.10 -3.83
N ASN A 199 -8.32 22.85 -5.05
CA ASN A 199 -7.48 23.78 -5.81
C ASN A 199 -7.82 23.69 -7.31
N PRO A 200 -8.90 24.36 -7.76
CA PRO A 200 -9.31 24.30 -9.16
C PRO A 200 -8.24 24.78 -10.15
N ALA A 201 -7.37 25.70 -9.73
CA ALA A 201 -6.26 26.19 -10.56
C ALA A 201 -5.20 25.12 -10.85
N ALA A 202 -5.09 24.11 -9.98
CA ALA A 202 -4.21 22.94 -10.17
C ALA A 202 -4.96 21.69 -10.67
N GLY A 203 -6.23 21.84 -11.06
CA GLY A 203 -7.06 20.73 -11.57
C GLY A 203 -7.72 19.85 -10.51
N SER A 204 -7.63 20.22 -9.21
CA SER A 204 -8.33 19.53 -8.13
C SER A 204 -9.62 20.27 -7.76
N GLY A 205 -10.75 19.76 -8.22
CA GLY A 205 -12.08 20.35 -8.05
C GLY A 205 -12.79 19.96 -6.74
N ILE A 206 -12.23 19.06 -5.93
CA ILE A 206 -12.86 18.58 -4.70
C ILE A 206 -11.85 18.38 -3.56
N GLU A 207 -12.20 18.87 -2.36
CA GLU A 207 -11.46 18.55 -1.13
C GLU A 207 -11.89 17.17 -0.63
N THR A 208 -10.94 16.27 -0.39
CA THR A 208 -11.23 14.97 0.24
C THR A 208 -10.17 14.56 1.25
N GLU A 209 -10.59 13.79 2.25
CA GLU A 209 -9.71 13.20 3.25
C GLU A 209 -10.16 11.76 3.58
N MET A 210 -9.22 10.81 3.54
CA MET A 210 -9.40 9.45 4.04
C MET A 210 -8.30 9.16 5.05
N VAL A 211 -8.69 8.94 6.30
CA VAL A 211 -7.79 8.43 7.36
C VAL A 211 -8.33 7.09 7.82
N ALA A 212 -7.57 6.03 7.54
CA ALA A 212 -7.91 4.68 7.96
C ALA A 212 -6.72 4.03 8.67
N ALA A 213 -7.00 3.31 9.75
CA ALA A 213 -5.99 2.68 10.58
C ALA A 213 -6.33 1.20 10.75
N ASN A 214 -5.30 0.38 11.03
CA ASN A 214 -5.45 -1.05 11.30
C ASN A 214 -6.12 -1.83 10.16
N ILE A 215 -5.91 -1.41 8.90
CA ILE A 215 -6.38 -2.16 7.73
C ILE A 215 -5.63 -3.49 7.68
N PRO A 216 -6.30 -4.65 7.57
CA PRO A 216 -5.63 -5.95 7.51
C PRO A 216 -4.61 -6.05 6.38
N LEU A 217 -3.45 -6.63 6.68
CA LEU A 217 -2.37 -6.93 5.74
C LEU A 217 -2.14 -8.45 5.66
N ASN A 218 -2.06 -8.96 4.44
CA ASN A 218 -1.45 -10.24 4.16
C ASN A 218 0.06 -10.06 4.05
N VAL A 219 0.80 -10.42 5.09
CA VAL A 219 2.27 -10.31 5.11
C VAL A 219 2.99 -11.25 4.16
N VAL A 220 2.30 -12.23 3.55
CA VAL A 220 2.90 -13.15 2.58
C VAL A 220 2.77 -12.60 1.17
N THR A 221 1.60 -12.05 0.82
CA THR A 221 1.30 -11.57 -0.54
C THR A 221 1.40 -10.06 -0.70
N GLY A 222 1.57 -9.31 0.39
CA GLY A 222 1.63 -7.84 0.36
C GLY A 222 0.28 -7.18 0.10
N SER A 223 -0.78 -7.97 -0.02
CA SER A 223 -2.14 -7.51 -0.22
C SER A 223 -2.69 -6.92 1.07
N PHE A 224 -3.36 -5.77 1.01
CA PHE A 224 -4.10 -5.20 2.13
C PHE A 224 -5.44 -4.66 1.65
N GLY A 225 -6.41 -4.59 2.55
CA GLY A 225 -7.74 -4.10 2.21
C GLY A 225 -8.72 -4.23 3.36
N GLY A 226 -9.79 -3.44 3.28
CA GLY A 226 -10.77 -3.36 4.34
C GLY A 226 -11.69 -2.14 4.21
N PRO A 227 -12.55 -1.92 5.23
CA PRO A 227 -13.46 -0.79 5.25
C PRO A 227 -12.72 0.53 5.40
N VAL A 228 -13.21 1.56 4.71
CA VAL A 228 -12.68 2.93 4.78
C VAL A 228 -13.83 3.95 4.80
N ALA A 229 -13.53 5.16 5.24
CA ALA A 229 -14.42 6.31 5.12
C ALA A 229 -13.68 7.45 4.40
N LEU A 230 -14.35 8.08 3.45
CA LEU A 230 -13.87 9.28 2.77
C LEU A 230 -14.76 10.45 3.17
N GLN A 231 -14.12 11.56 3.52
CA GLN A 231 -14.79 12.82 3.79
C GLN A 231 -14.57 13.77 2.64
N THR A 232 -15.54 14.66 2.40
CA THR A 232 -15.37 15.83 1.53
C THR A 232 -15.92 17.07 2.23
N ARG A 233 -15.33 18.22 1.94
CA ARG A 233 -15.78 19.52 2.44
C ARG A 233 -16.16 20.42 1.27
N SER A 234 -17.36 20.99 1.32
CA SER A 234 -17.79 22.00 0.36
C SER A 234 -16.95 23.27 0.51
N ALA A 235 -16.31 23.70 -0.58
CA ALA A 235 -15.57 24.97 -0.63
C ALA A 235 -16.47 26.20 -0.47
N THR A 236 -17.78 26.07 -0.71
CA THR A 236 -18.74 27.19 -0.65
C THR A 236 -19.45 27.27 0.69
N THR A 237 -19.89 26.13 1.23
CA THR A 237 -20.72 26.09 2.46
C THR A 237 -19.94 25.63 3.68
N GLY A 238 -18.78 24.99 3.51
CA GLY A 238 -18.03 24.35 4.58
C GLY A 238 -18.67 23.06 5.12
N GLU A 239 -19.80 22.62 4.54
CA GLU A 239 -20.46 21.36 4.91
C GLU A 239 -19.50 20.19 4.68
N VAL A 240 -19.48 19.25 5.62
CA VAL A 240 -18.70 18.01 5.53
C VAL A 240 -19.64 16.83 5.29
N LEU A 241 -19.37 16.06 4.24
CA LEU A 241 -20.03 14.79 3.98
C LEU A 241 -19.04 13.65 4.24
N THR A 242 -19.56 12.50 4.63
CA THR A 242 -18.77 11.29 4.85
C THR A 242 -19.50 10.12 4.21
N SER A 243 -18.79 9.35 3.39
CA SER A 243 -19.26 8.09 2.83
C SER A 243 -18.31 6.97 3.15
N THR A 244 -18.87 5.79 3.42
CA THR A 244 -18.10 4.58 3.73
C THR A 244 -17.97 3.70 2.50
N GLY A 245 -16.98 2.82 2.52
CA GLY A 245 -16.80 1.81 1.48
C GLY A 245 -15.59 0.97 1.75
N THR A 246 -14.85 0.62 0.70
CA THR A 246 -13.77 -0.35 0.80
C THR A 246 -12.54 0.05 0.01
N LEU A 247 -11.38 -0.37 0.50
CA LEU A 247 -10.08 -0.19 -0.13
C LEU A 247 -9.42 -1.54 -0.39
N ARG A 248 -8.65 -1.62 -1.49
CA ARG A 248 -7.74 -2.71 -1.81
C ARG A 248 -6.41 -2.13 -2.29
N GLY A 249 -5.30 -2.50 -1.68
CA GLY A 249 -3.98 -2.11 -2.15
C GLY A 249 -2.97 -3.24 -2.05
N ASN A 250 -1.87 -3.09 -2.76
CA ASN A 250 -0.79 -4.07 -2.84
C ASN A 250 0.54 -3.39 -2.50
N LEU A 251 1.45 -4.16 -1.94
CA LEU A 251 2.86 -3.83 -1.78
C LEU A 251 3.67 -4.57 -2.84
N ASN A 252 4.76 -3.96 -3.26
CA ASN A 252 5.89 -4.62 -3.90
C ASN A 252 7.10 -4.58 -2.98
N GLY A 253 7.98 -5.56 -3.14
CA GLY A 253 9.23 -5.66 -2.43
C GLY A 253 9.79 -7.07 -2.54
N ASP A 254 11.11 -7.17 -2.56
CA ASP A 254 11.85 -8.43 -2.47
C ASP A 254 12.76 -8.42 -1.23
N GLU A 255 13.60 -9.44 -1.08
CA GLU A 255 14.49 -9.55 0.07
C GLU A 255 15.37 -8.30 0.26
N ALA A 256 15.90 -7.74 -0.84
CA ALA A 256 16.67 -6.51 -0.79
C ALA A 256 15.79 -5.36 -0.31
N GLY A 257 14.61 -5.19 -0.92
CA GLY A 257 13.66 -4.13 -0.57
C GLY A 257 13.11 -4.15 0.84
N LEU A 258 12.96 -5.34 1.39
CA LEU A 258 12.50 -5.55 2.76
C LEU A 258 13.62 -5.32 3.78
N SER A 259 14.86 -5.17 3.32
CA SER A 259 15.93 -4.62 4.14
C SER A 259 15.74 -3.11 4.26
N ARG A 260 15.68 -2.58 5.48
CA ARG A 260 15.56 -1.13 5.73
C ARG A 260 16.71 -0.27 5.16
N LEU A 261 17.74 -0.92 4.59
CA LEU A 261 18.90 -0.26 4.01
C LEU A 261 18.78 -0.09 2.48
N VAL A 262 17.78 -0.72 1.84
CA VAL A 262 17.53 -0.65 0.40
C VAL A 262 16.06 -0.30 0.20
N GLU A 263 15.72 0.96 0.45
CA GLU A 263 14.36 1.50 0.45
C GLU A 263 13.81 1.60 -0.98
N ASN A 264 13.36 0.47 -1.53
CA ASN A 264 12.87 0.35 -2.91
C ASN A 264 11.41 -0.15 -3.01
N MET A 265 10.73 -0.32 -1.87
CA MET A 265 9.36 -0.81 -1.85
C MET A 265 8.41 0.23 -2.45
N THR A 266 7.35 -0.27 -3.10
CA THR A 266 6.29 0.57 -3.64
C THR A 266 4.93 0.04 -3.27
N THR A 267 3.91 0.89 -3.37
CA THR A 267 2.53 0.53 -3.11
C THR A 267 1.60 1.20 -4.11
N SER A 268 0.47 0.54 -4.36
CA SER A 268 -0.63 1.06 -5.15
C SER A 268 -1.93 0.47 -4.66
N GLY A 269 -3.03 1.15 -4.88
CA GLY A 269 -4.34 0.63 -4.51
C GLY A 269 -5.49 1.49 -5.02
N LEU A 270 -6.68 0.92 -4.85
CA LEU A 270 -7.95 1.48 -5.27
C LEU A 270 -8.91 1.52 -4.08
N PHE A 271 -9.87 2.43 -4.14
CA PHE A 271 -11.00 2.44 -3.21
C PHE A 271 -12.28 2.88 -3.90
N SER A 272 -13.40 2.50 -3.30
CA SER A 272 -14.71 3.03 -3.65
C SER A 272 -15.50 3.28 -2.37
N VAL A 273 -16.23 4.40 -2.33
CA VAL A 273 -17.10 4.79 -1.25
C VAL A 273 -18.46 5.23 -1.77
N GLY A 274 -19.46 5.05 -0.93
CA GLY A 274 -20.85 5.36 -1.22
C GLY A 274 -21.49 4.40 -2.22
N GLN A 275 -22.80 4.51 -2.33
CA GLN A 275 -23.62 3.74 -3.25
C GLN A 275 -24.51 4.66 -4.07
N THR A 276 -25.06 4.16 -5.17
CA THR A 276 -26.02 4.92 -5.98
C THR A 276 -27.18 5.44 -5.11
N GLY A 277 -27.42 6.75 -5.15
CA GLY A 277 -28.45 7.42 -4.36
C GLY A 277 -27.94 8.02 -3.05
N GLU A 278 -26.70 7.73 -2.63
CA GLU A 278 -26.07 8.48 -1.55
C GLU A 278 -25.66 9.90 -1.99
N ARG A 279 -25.58 10.80 -1.02
CA ARG A 279 -25.16 12.19 -1.24
C ARG A 279 -23.72 12.31 -1.75
N MET A 280 -22.88 11.33 -1.47
CA MET A 280 -21.51 11.30 -1.95
C MET A 280 -21.16 9.90 -2.41
N THR A 281 -20.65 9.79 -3.63
CA THR A 281 -20.07 8.56 -4.17
C THR A 281 -18.70 8.90 -4.74
N ALA A 282 -17.69 8.06 -4.49
CA ALA A 282 -16.38 8.27 -5.07
C ALA A 282 -15.67 6.96 -5.39
N GLN A 283 -14.79 7.03 -6.38
CA GLN A 283 -13.77 6.03 -6.67
C GLN A 283 -12.42 6.74 -6.68
N GLY A 284 -11.37 6.05 -6.26
CA GLY A 284 -10.04 6.65 -6.27
C GLY A 284 -8.94 5.62 -6.38
N ILE A 285 -7.75 6.14 -6.68
CA ILE A 285 -6.52 5.41 -6.87
C ILE A 285 -5.41 6.14 -6.11
N PHE A 286 -4.52 5.39 -5.48
CA PHE A 286 -3.33 5.93 -4.81
C PHE A 286 -2.10 5.08 -5.13
N TRP A 287 -0.94 5.69 -5.01
CA TRP A 287 0.35 5.04 -5.22
C TRP A 287 1.46 5.76 -4.47
N GLY A 288 2.56 5.05 -4.21
CA GLY A 288 3.71 5.66 -3.54
C GLY A 288 4.92 4.74 -3.46
N SER A 289 5.99 5.30 -2.91
CA SER A 289 7.21 4.58 -2.56
C SER A 289 7.47 4.68 -1.07
N GLN A 290 8.25 3.73 -0.56
CA GLN A 290 8.84 3.86 0.76
C GLN A 290 9.66 5.16 0.84
N LEU A 291 9.61 5.81 1.99
CA LEU A 291 10.43 6.98 2.30
C LEU A 291 11.88 6.55 2.43
N ASN A 292 12.78 7.35 1.83
CA ASN A 292 14.20 7.15 2.06
C ASN A 292 14.63 7.88 3.35
N TYR A 293 15.10 7.17 4.38
CA TYR A 293 15.74 7.79 5.54
C TYR A 293 17.17 8.22 5.17
N GLY A 294 17.29 9.22 4.29
CA GLY A 294 18.57 9.73 3.81
C GLY A 294 18.52 11.02 2.98
N GLN A 295 17.34 11.64 2.80
CA GLN A 295 17.19 12.97 2.20
C GLN A 295 16.24 13.84 3.02
#